data_AF-A0A371KZP2-F1
#
_entry.id   AF-A0A371KZP2-F1
#
_cell.length_a   1.000
_cell.length_b   1.000
_cell.length_c   1.000
_cell.angle_alpha   90.00
_cell.angle_beta   90.00
_cell.angle_gamma   90.00
#
_symmetry.space_group_name_H-M   'P 1'
#
loop_
_entity.id
_entity.type
_entity.pdbx_description
1 polymer ?
#
loop_
_entity_poly.entity_id
_entity_poly.type
_entity_poly.pdbx_seq_one_letter_code
_entity_poly.pdbx_strand_id
1 'polypeptide(L)'
;MLAVSAREAPQFHQPGLLHLQDDEALCHELLRLDGTDPALLTLPEVRELILPTMRADYALIEQWQLSSRQLLSCPIAAFMGREDPELDRQQAEGWASWTTASFTLDCFGGGHFYFREHPQPLLSRLLARLSAVQALS
;
A
#
# COMPACT_ATOMS: atom_id res chain seq x y z
N MET A 1 17.50 2.40 -2.31
CA MET A 1 16.58 1.29 -2.03
C MET A 1 15.17 1.83 -2.18
N LEU A 2 14.27 1.03 -2.73
CA LEU A 2 12.83 1.26 -2.69
C LEU A 2 12.23 0.44 -1.55
N ALA A 3 11.41 1.08 -0.71
CA ALA A 3 10.58 0.39 0.28
C ALA A 3 9.11 0.46 -0.18
N VAL A 4 8.44 -0.69 -0.24
CA VAL A 4 7.01 -0.80 -0.58
C VAL A 4 6.29 -1.49 0.57
N SER A 5 5.09 -1.04 0.90
CA SER A 5 4.31 -1.57 2.02
C SER A 5 2.85 -1.68 1.63
N ALA A 6 2.23 -2.82 1.94
CA ALA A 6 0.81 -3.08 1.68
C ALA A 6 0.42 -2.74 0.22
N ARG A 7 1.31 -3.06 -0.73
CA ARG A 7 1.10 -2.77 -2.15
C ARG A 7 1.55 -3.89 -3.07
N GLU A 8 0.68 -4.21 -4.01
CA GLU A 8 0.93 -5.20 -5.06
C GLU A 8 2.00 -4.72 -6.04
N ALA A 9 2.71 -5.66 -6.65
CA ALA A 9 3.63 -5.32 -7.72
C ALA A 9 2.87 -4.85 -8.97
N PRO A 10 3.46 -3.95 -9.80
CA PRO A 10 2.71 -3.27 -10.84
C PRO A 10 2.00 -4.16 -11.87
N GLN A 11 2.46 -5.40 -12.09
CA GLN A 11 1.80 -6.38 -12.97
C GLN A 11 0.51 -6.99 -12.41
N PHE A 12 0.26 -6.85 -11.11
CA PHE A 12 -0.94 -7.35 -10.44
C PHE A 12 -2.02 -6.29 -10.25
N HIS A 13 -1.70 -5.02 -10.54
CA HIS A 13 -2.64 -3.92 -10.41
C HIS A 13 -3.94 -4.19 -11.19
N GLN A 14 -5.06 -4.01 -10.50
CA GLN A 14 -6.39 -4.12 -11.10
C GLN A 14 -7.05 -2.75 -11.17
N PRO A 15 -7.64 -2.37 -12.32
CA PRO A 15 -8.42 -1.15 -12.40
C PRO A 15 -9.69 -1.27 -11.56
N GLY A 16 -10.24 -0.12 -11.17
CA GLY A 16 -11.47 -0.04 -10.37
C GLY A 16 -12.40 1.06 -10.85
N LEU A 17 -13.58 1.14 -10.24
CA LEU A 17 -14.63 2.11 -10.56
C LEU A 17 -15.24 2.75 -9.30
N LEU A 18 -14.61 2.59 -8.13
CA LEU A 18 -15.09 3.15 -6.88
C LEU A 18 -15.19 4.68 -6.95
N HIS A 19 -14.24 5.34 -7.63
CA HIS A 19 -14.28 6.79 -7.81
C HIS A 19 -15.53 7.29 -8.55
N LEU A 20 -16.26 6.42 -9.27
CA LEU A 20 -17.52 6.72 -9.96
C LEU A 20 -18.77 6.35 -9.15
N GLN A 21 -18.61 5.63 -8.03
CA GLN A 21 -19.73 5.26 -7.16
C GLN A 21 -20.16 6.42 -6.29
N ASP A 22 -21.28 6.28 -5.59
CA ASP A 22 -21.75 7.30 -4.65
C ASP A 22 -20.83 7.45 -3.41
N ASP A 23 -21.13 8.43 -2.58
CA ASP A 23 -20.36 8.71 -1.36
C ASP A 23 -20.51 7.62 -0.30
N GLU A 24 -21.60 6.84 -0.32
CA GLU A 24 -21.83 5.79 0.66
C GLU A 24 -20.97 4.56 0.36
N ALA A 25 -20.86 4.19 -0.93
CA ALA A 25 -19.93 3.18 -1.39
C ALA A 25 -18.47 3.55 -1.05
N LEU A 26 -18.09 4.82 -1.25
CA LEU A 26 -16.75 5.31 -0.91
C LEU A 26 -16.51 5.26 0.61
N CYS A 27 -17.47 5.68 1.44
CA CYS A 27 -17.38 5.56 2.90
C CYS A 27 -17.22 4.11 3.34
N HIS A 28 -18.00 3.19 2.76
CA HIS A 28 -17.91 1.77 3.10
C HIS A 28 -16.52 1.19 2.79
N GLU A 29 -15.94 1.57 1.66
CA GLU A 29 -14.57 1.15 1.33
C GLU A 29 -13.54 1.71 2.32
N LEU A 30 -13.63 3.00 2.67
CA LEU A 30 -12.72 3.65 3.62
C LEU A 30 -12.76 3.01 5.02
N LEU A 31 -13.91 2.46 5.40
CA LEU A 31 -14.11 1.69 6.63
C LEU A 31 -13.54 0.27 6.51
N ARG A 32 -13.69 -0.38 5.36
CA ARG A 32 -13.32 -1.78 5.15
C ARG A 32 -11.83 -2.05 5.40
N LEU A 33 -10.97 -1.11 5.02
CA LEU A 33 -9.52 -1.26 5.18
C LEU A 33 -9.02 -0.94 6.60
N ASP A 34 -9.92 -0.65 7.56
CA ASP A 34 -9.59 -0.08 8.87
C ASP A 34 -8.71 1.18 8.73
N GLY A 35 -8.81 1.88 7.58
CA GLY A 35 -7.95 3.01 7.23
C GLY A 35 -8.38 4.31 7.86
N THR A 36 -9.68 4.46 8.12
CA THR A 36 -10.31 5.69 8.59
C THR A 36 -11.04 5.40 9.89
N ASP A 37 -10.94 6.34 10.86
CA ASP A 37 -11.74 6.25 12.08
C ASP A 37 -13.24 6.33 11.71
N PRO A 38 -14.05 5.31 12.03
CA PRO A 38 -15.46 5.31 11.70
C PRO A 38 -16.22 6.51 12.27
N ALA A 39 -15.80 7.02 13.43
CA ALA A 39 -16.43 8.17 14.06
C ALA A 39 -16.34 9.43 13.17
N LEU A 40 -15.24 9.60 12.44
CA LEU A 40 -15.04 10.73 11.54
C LEU A 40 -16.00 10.68 10.34
N LEU A 41 -16.31 9.49 9.83
CA LEU A 41 -17.22 9.31 8.70
C LEU A 41 -18.69 9.51 9.08
N THR A 42 -19.02 9.57 10.37
CA THR A 42 -20.39 9.91 10.82
C THR A 42 -20.67 11.41 10.80
N LEU A 43 -19.63 12.26 10.74
CA LEU A 43 -19.75 13.72 10.79
C LEU A 43 -19.93 14.28 9.38
N PRO A 44 -21.06 14.95 9.07
CA PRO A 44 -21.31 15.49 7.72
C PRO A 44 -20.22 16.47 7.26
N GLU A 45 -19.75 17.36 8.14
CA GLU A 45 -18.74 18.36 7.76
C GLU A 45 -17.39 17.71 7.41
N VAL A 46 -17.07 16.58 8.05
CA VAL A 46 -15.85 15.81 7.76
C VAL A 46 -15.98 15.10 6.42
N ARG A 47 -17.13 14.47 6.14
CA ARG A 47 -17.41 13.82 4.85
C ARG A 47 -17.25 14.80 3.69
N GLU A 48 -17.84 15.98 3.79
CA GLU A 48 -17.76 17.03 2.78
C GLU A 48 -16.31 17.45 2.48
N LEU A 49 -15.42 17.40 3.48
CA LEU A 49 -14.02 17.76 3.33
C LEU A 49 -13.16 16.62 2.72
N ILE A 50 -13.35 15.38 3.18
CA ILE A 50 -12.43 14.29 2.83
C ILE A 50 -12.83 13.53 1.56
N LEU A 51 -14.14 13.35 1.31
CA LEU A 51 -14.61 12.50 0.22
C LEU A 51 -14.18 12.99 -1.16
N PRO A 52 -14.14 14.31 -1.47
CA PRO A 52 -13.61 14.78 -2.74
C PRO A 52 -12.13 14.38 -2.96
N THR A 53 -11.32 14.46 -1.91
CA THR A 53 -9.89 14.09 -1.97
C THR A 53 -9.72 12.59 -2.13
N MET A 54 -10.43 11.80 -1.31
CA MET A 54 -10.39 10.33 -1.40
C MET A 54 -10.85 9.85 -2.77
N ARG A 55 -11.92 10.44 -3.31
CA ARG A 55 -12.42 10.12 -4.65
C ARG A 55 -11.38 10.40 -5.74
N ALA A 56 -10.66 11.51 -5.63
CA ALA A 56 -9.58 11.84 -6.56
C ALA A 56 -8.41 10.84 -6.46
N ASP A 57 -8.04 10.44 -5.24
CA ASP A 57 -6.98 9.46 -5.02
C ASP A 57 -7.37 8.08 -5.57
N TYR A 58 -8.60 7.62 -5.35
CA TYR A 58 -9.11 6.40 -5.97
C TYR A 58 -9.13 6.51 -7.49
N ALA A 59 -9.54 7.64 -8.06
CA ALA A 59 -9.50 7.82 -9.52
C ALA A 59 -8.08 7.65 -10.08
N LEU A 60 -7.07 8.20 -9.39
CA LEU A 60 -5.67 8.05 -9.78
C LEU A 60 -5.18 6.61 -9.68
N ILE A 61 -5.49 5.93 -8.57
CA ILE A 61 -5.09 4.54 -8.34
C ILE A 61 -5.78 3.62 -9.35
N GLU A 62 -7.09 3.73 -9.51
CA GLU A 62 -7.91 2.82 -10.32
C GLU A 62 -7.72 2.99 -11.83
N GLN A 63 -7.31 4.18 -12.28
CA GLN A 63 -7.04 4.45 -13.69
C GLN A 63 -5.55 4.29 -14.06
N TRP A 64 -4.69 4.01 -13.08
CA TRP A 64 -3.27 3.84 -13.34
C TRP A 64 -3.03 2.61 -14.25
N GLN A 65 -2.23 2.80 -15.29
CA GLN A 65 -1.86 1.72 -16.20
C GLN A 65 -0.35 1.66 -16.37
N LEU A 66 0.18 0.45 -16.33
CA LEU A 66 1.59 0.20 -16.61
C LEU A 66 1.88 0.48 -18.10
N SER A 67 2.58 1.58 -18.38
CA SER A 67 2.91 1.99 -19.75
C SER A 67 4.15 1.27 -20.30
N SER A 68 5.15 0.99 -19.46
CA SER A 68 6.37 0.29 -19.84
C SER A 68 7.04 -0.36 -18.64
N ARG A 69 7.77 -1.47 -18.88
CA ARG A 69 8.50 -2.19 -17.84
C ARG A 69 9.97 -1.77 -17.86
N GLN A 70 10.40 -1.02 -16.85
CA GLN A 70 11.80 -0.73 -16.58
C GLN A 70 12.19 -1.30 -15.23
N LEU A 71 13.23 -2.13 -15.20
CA LEU A 71 13.75 -2.69 -13.95
C LEU A 71 14.54 -1.63 -13.18
N LEU A 72 14.33 -1.59 -11.87
CA LEU A 72 15.10 -0.77 -10.96
C LEU A 72 16.48 -1.37 -10.73
N SER A 73 17.50 -0.52 -10.59
CA SER A 73 18.87 -0.93 -10.26
C SER A 73 19.14 -0.92 -8.75
N CYS A 74 18.13 -0.65 -7.92
CA CYS A 74 18.28 -0.54 -6.47
C CYS A 74 17.54 -1.67 -5.74
N PRO A 75 17.98 -2.05 -4.51
CA PRO A 75 17.28 -3.04 -3.72
C PRO A 75 15.82 -2.66 -3.47
N ILE A 76 14.93 -3.65 -3.44
CA ILE A 76 13.52 -3.49 -3.07
C ILE A 76 13.26 -4.25 -1.75
N ALA A 77 12.72 -3.55 -0.76
CA ALA A 77 12.20 -4.14 0.47
C ALA A 77 10.68 -4.02 0.48
N ALA A 78 9.98 -5.15 0.42
CA ALA A 78 8.54 -5.25 0.53
C ALA A 78 8.10 -5.63 1.95
N PHE A 79 7.01 -5.03 2.40
CA PHE A 79 6.41 -5.25 3.71
C PHE A 79 4.91 -5.50 3.57
N MET A 80 4.37 -6.51 4.26
CA MET A 80 2.94 -6.82 4.20
C MET A 80 2.37 -7.24 5.55
N GLY A 81 1.08 -7.00 5.74
CA GLY A 81 0.29 -7.63 6.80
C GLY A 81 -0.13 -9.04 6.38
N ARG A 82 -0.08 -10.00 7.31
CA ARG A 82 -0.49 -11.39 7.05
C ARG A 82 -2.00 -11.50 6.83
N GLU A 83 -2.76 -10.60 7.43
CA GLU A 83 -4.22 -10.56 7.37
C GLU A 83 -4.73 -9.43 6.45
N ASP A 84 -3.88 -8.90 5.56
CA ASP A 84 -4.25 -7.85 4.61
C ASP A 84 -5.26 -8.39 3.56
N PRO A 85 -6.48 -7.83 3.48
CA PRO A 85 -7.48 -8.30 2.51
C PRO A 85 -7.19 -7.85 1.07
N GLU A 86 -6.32 -6.86 0.86
CA GLU A 86 -6.00 -6.29 -0.46
C GLU A 86 -4.74 -6.89 -1.10
N LEU A 87 -3.92 -7.57 -0.30
CA LEU A 87 -2.61 -8.00 -0.72
C LEU A 87 -2.33 -9.42 -0.28
N ASP A 88 -2.29 -10.33 -1.25
CA ASP A 88 -1.75 -11.66 -1.03
C ASP A 88 -0.21 -11.69 -1.15
N ARG A 89 0.35 -12.82 -0.71
CA ARG A 89 1.80 -13.02 -0.74
C ARG A 89 2.38 -13.06 -2.16
N GLN A 90 1.66 -13.61 -3.13
CA GLN A 90 2.12 -13.71 -4.52
C GLN A 90 2.24 -12.33 -5.16
N GLN A 91 1.27 -11.46 -4.92
CA GLN A 91 1.23 -10.08 -5.36
C GLN A 91 2.39 -9.27 -4.77
N ALA A 92 2.70 -9.48 -3.48
CA ALA A 92 3.83 -8.86 -2.79
C ALA A 92 5.18 -9.38 -3.31
N GLU A 93 5.34 -10.70 -3.48
CA GLU A 93 6.54 -11.34 -4.05
C GLU A 93 6.78 -10.93 -5.51
N GLY A 94 5.74 -10.48 -6.22
CA GLY A 94 5.81 -9.93 -7.57
C GLY A 94 6.85 -8.82 -7.74
N TRP A 95 7.15 -8.08 -6.68
CA TRP A 95 8.13 -7.00 -6.65
C TRP A 95 9.55 -7.48 -6.90
N ALA A 96 9.86 -8.76 -6.63
CA ALA A 96 11.16 -9.35 -6.94
C ALA A 96 11.52 -9.23 -8.43
N SER A 97 10.50 -9.24 -9.30
CA SER A 97 10.69 -9.14 -10.75
C SER A 97 10.89 -7.70 -11.26
N TRP A 98 10.93 -6.70 -10.37
CA TRP A 98 11.06 -5.27 -10.70
C TRP A 98 12.43 -4.68 -10.39
N THR A 99 13.38 -5.49 -9.93
CA THR A 99 14.74 -5.05 -9.65
C THR A 99 15.77 -6.02 -10.22
N THR A 100 16.93 -5.50 -10.62
CA THR A 100 18.13 -6.31 -10.89
C THR A 100 19.02 -6.46 -9.66
N ALA A 101 18.71 -5.78 -8.56
CA ALA A 101 19.40 -5.88 -7.29
C ALA A 101 18.69 -6.89 -6.37
N SER A 102 18.89 -6.78 -5.05
CA SER A 102 18.25 -7.67 -4.08
C SER A 102 16.78 -7.32 -3.83
N PHE A 103 16.00 -8.36 -3.51
CA PHE A 103 14.63 -8.25 -3.03
C PHE A 103 14.49 -8.92 -1.67
N THR A 104 13.71 -8.31 -0.77
CA THR A 104 13.28 -8.94 0.49
C THR A 104 11.80 -8.71 0.71
N LEU A 105 11.12 -9.70 1.28
CA LEU A 105 9.74 -9.58 1.77
C LEU A 105 9.72 -9.90 3.27
N ASP A 106 9.19 -8.98 4.06
CA ASP A 106 8.95 -9.15 5.50
C ASP A 106 7.44 -9.10 5.77
N CYS A 107 6.92 -10.11 6.48
CA CYS A 107 5.49 -10.25 6.79
C CYS A 107 5.25 -10.06 8.29
N PHE A 108 4.30 -9.20 8.63
CA PHE A 108 3.91 -8.88 10.00
C PHE A 108 2.50 -9.39 10.30
N GLY A 109 2.15 -9.49 11.59
CA GLY A 109 0.74 -9.64 11.96
C GLY A 109 0.00 -8.31 11.81
N GLY A 110 -1.26 -8.38 11.40
CA GLY A 110 -2.15 -7.25 11.11
C GLY A 110 -2.65 -7.26 9.66
N GLY A 111 -3.67 -6.43 9.42
CA GLY A 111 -4.25 -6.20 8.09
C GLY A 111 -3.46 -5.19 7.25
N HIS A 112 -4.16 -4.44 6.40
CA HIS A 112 -3.57 -3.44 5.50
C HIS A 112 -2.70 -2.41 6.23
N PHE A 113 -3.18 -1.91 7.38
CA PHE A 113 -2.44 -0.98 8.25
C PHE A 113 -1.77 -1.69 9.44
N TYR A 114 -1.16 -2.86 9.22
CA TYR A 114 -0.48 -3.68 10.25
C TYR A 114 0.48 -2.92 11.19
N PHE A 115 0.99 -1.77 10.76
CA PHE A 115 1.93 -0.94 11.52
C PHE A 115 1.26 0.10 12.43
N ARG A 116 -0.06 0.30 12.34
CA ARG A 116 -0.76 1.42 13.01
C ARG A 116 -0.63 1.38 14.52
N GLU A 117 -0.90 0.23 15.14
CA GLU A 117 -0.85 0.07 16.60
C GLU A 117 0.58 -0.16 17.11
N HIS A 118 1.38 -0.90 16.34
CA HIS A 118 2.72 -1.31 16.71
C HIS A 118 3.71 -1.10 15.55
N PRO A 119 4.16 0.14 15.30
CA PRO A 119 5.04 0.47 14.17
C PRO A 119 6.49 -0.03 14.35
N GLN A 120 6.91 -0.35 15.58
CA GLN A 120 8.30 -0.64 15.93
C GLN A 120 8.90 -1.83 15.16
N PRO A 121 8.20 -2.96 14.93
CA PRO A 121 8.72 -4.05 14.10
C PRO A 121 9.02 -3.62 12.66
N LEU A 122 8.12 -2.86 12.03
CA LEU A 122 8.31 -2.32 10.69
C LEU A 122 9.50 -1.36 10.65
N LEU A 123 9.53 -0.37 11.54
CA LEU A 123 10.60 0.62 11.61
C LEU A 123 11.97 -0.04 11.85
N SER A 124 12.03 -1.00 12.77
CA SER A 124 13.25 -1.76 13.07
C SER A 124 13.77 -2.49 11.83
N ARG A 125 12.86 -3.11 11.06
CA ARG A 125 13.25 -3.83 9.85
C ARG A 125 13.65 -2.88 8.72
N LEU A 126 12.91 -1.80 8.51
CA LEU A 126 13.24 -0.77 7.53
C LEU A 126 14.63 -0.16 7.80
N LEU A 127 14.92 0.22 9.05
CA LEU A 127 16.21 0.78 9.44
C LEU A 127 17.36 -0.21 9.21
N ALA A 128 17.17 -1.49 9.58
CA ALA A 128 18.18 -2.52 9.33
C ALA A 128 18.50 -2.68 7.82
N ARG A 129 17.49 -2.60 6.94
CA ARG A 129 17.69 -2.64 5.48
C ARG A 129 18.40 -1.40 4.96
N LEU A 130 18.03 -0.21 5.44
CA LEU A 130 18.69 1.05 5.06
C LEU A 130 20.17 1.04 5.41
N SER A 131 20.53 0.61 6.63
CA SER A 131 21.93 0.50 7.05
C SER A 131 22.72 -0.51 6.20
N ALA A 132 22.12 -1.65 5.84
CA ALA A 132 22.78 -2.64 4.99
C ALA A 132 23.10 -2.10 3.58
N VAL A 133 22.21 -1.26 3.02
CA VAL A 133 22.43 -0.63 1.71
C VAL A 133 23.51 0.44 1.78
N GLN A 134 23.55 1.23 2.86
CA GLN A 134 24.59 2.24 3.09
C GLN A 134 25.97 1.61 3.25
N ALA A 135 26.08 0.44 3.87
CA ALA A 135 27.35 -0.27 4.04
C ALA A 135 27.93 -0.84 2.72
N LEU A 136 27.12 -0.92 1.66
CA LEU A 136 27.50 -1.45 0.33
C LEU A 136 27.80 -0.34 -0.70
N SER A 137 27.65 0.93 -0.32
CA SER A 137 27.87 2.12 -1.17
C SER A 137 29.20 2.78 -0.85
#